data_AF-A0A4Y2PC13-F1
#
_entry.id   AF-A0A4Y2PC13-F1
#
_cell.length_a   1.000
_cell.length_b   1.000
_cell.length_c   1.000
_cell.angle_alpha   90.00
_cell.angle_beta   90.00
_cell.angle_gamma   90.00
#
_symmetry.space_group_name_H-M   'P 1'
#
loop_
_entity.id
_entity.type
_entity.pdbx_description
1 polymer ?
#
loop_
_entity_poly.entity_id
_entity_poly.type
_entity_poly.pdbx_seq_one_letter_code
_entity_poly.pdbx_strand_id
1 'polypeptide(L)'
;MDDPTVHGALGKSIAQVYTIEFQKRGLPHAHILIVLLAADKFSTSEHIDKFVCAEIPSSIENLRLHEIVAKCLMHGPCGIDNPGAPCMKAGQCKKMFPKEFRTETTMNVSVYPLPK
;
A
#
# COMPACT_ATOMS: atom_id res chain seq x y z
N MET A 1 11.10 4.05 -15.67
CA MET A 1 9.78 4.37 -15.10
C MET A 1 9.62 5.84 -15.34
N ASP A 2 8.67 6.21 -16.20
CA ASP A 2 8.46 7.62 -16.53
C ASP A 2 7.78 8.33 -15.35
N ASP A 3 8.01 9.64 -15.24
CA ASP A 3 7.44 10.44 -14.16
C ASP A 3 5.90 10.39 -14.25
N PRO A 4 5.20 9.95 -13.16
CA PRO A 4 3.76 9.75 -13.16
C PRO A 4 2.95 11.02 -13.44
N THR A 5 3.58 12.19 -13.39
CA THR A 5 2.96 13.49 -13.66
C THR A 5 3.04 13.92 -15.13
N VAL A 6 3.94 13.33 -15.94
CA VAL A 6 4.25 13.78 -17.31
C VAL A 6 3.08 13.65 -18.27
N HIS A 7 2.20 12.66 -18.05
CA HIS A 7 1.03 12.43 -18.88
C HIS A 7 -0.29 12.82 -18.22
N GLY A 8 -0.23 13.48 -17.04
CA GLY A 8 -1.43 13.85 -16.29
C GLY A 8 -2.27 12.63 -15.86
N ALA A 9 -1.66 11.45 -15.74
CA ALA A 9 -2.35 10.20 -15.44
C ALA A 9 -3.13 10.27 -14.10
N LEU A 10 -2.63 11.07 -13.15
CA LEU A 10 -3.25 11.32 -11.84
C LEU A 10 -3.99 12.67 -11.76
N GLY A 11 -4.12 13.39 -12.89
CA GLY A 11 -4.59 14.78 -12.92
C GLY A 11 -3.47 15.81 -12.81
N LYS A 12 -3.82 17.08 -12.61
CA LYS A 12 -2.84 18.18 -12.56
C LYS A 12 -2.06 18.21 -11.24
N SER A 13 -0.78 17.88 -11.32
CA SER A 13 0.19 18.05 -10.23
C SER A 13 0.58 19.53 -10.04
N ILE A 14 0.71 19.96 -8.80
CA ILE A 14 1.25 21.27 -8.41
C ILE A 14 2.60 21.16 -7.70
N ALA A 15 2.95 19.99 -7.16
CA ALA A 15 4.24 19.71 -6.55
C ALA A 15 4.49 18.20 -6.46
N GLN A 16 5.76 17.81 -6.44
CA GLN A 16 6.17 16.43 -6.21
C GLN A 16 7.43 16.36 -5.35
N VAL A 17 7.48 15.36 -4.48
CA VAL A 17 8.65 15.03 -3.66
C VAL A 17 8.80 13.51 -3.67
N TYR A 18 10.01 13.00 -3.89
CA TYR A 18 10.27 11.57 -3.73
C TYR A 18 11.55 11.32 -2.94
N THR A 19 11.55 10.23 -2.18
CA THR A 19 12.73 9.70 -1.49
C THR A 19 12.85 8.22 -1.78
N ILE A 20 14.08 7.73 -1.85
CA ILE A 20 14.38 6.30 -2.02
C ILE A 20 15.09 5.83 -0.75
N GLU A 21 14.53 4.83 -0.11
CA GLU A 21 15.05 4.21 1.11
C GLU A 21 15.31 2.72 0.87
N PHE A 22 16.41 2.21 1.42
CA PHE A 22 16.69 0.78 1.38
C PHE A 22 16.09 0.12 2.63
N GLN A 23 15.02 -0.65 2.44
CA GLN A 23 14.42 -1.38 3.56
C GLN A 23 15.37 -2.49 4.03
N LYS A 24 15.24 -2.92 5.29
CA LYS A 24 16.06 -3.99 5.91
C LYS A 24 16.07 -5.32 5.14
N ARG A 25 15.20 -5.48 4.14
CA ARG A 25 15.07 -6.65 3.26
C ARG A 25 15.76 -6.47 1.90
N GLY A 26 16.55 -5.42 1.73
CA GLY A 26 17.42 -5.21 0.56
C GLY A 26 16.74 -4.67 -0.69
N LEU A 27 15.41 -4.50 -0.68
CA LEU A 27 14.68 -3.90 -1.78
C LEU A 27 14.61 -2.37 -1.63
N PRO A 28 14.82 -1.61 -2.72
CA PRO A 28 14.58 -0.17 -2.70
C PRO A 28 13.07 0.09 -2.52
N HIS A 29 12.75 1.01 -1.63
CA HIS A 29 11.40 1.49 -1.39
C HIS A 29 11.37 2.98 -1.69
N ALA A 30 10.44 3.40 -2.53
CA ALA A 30 10.27 4.82 -2.86
C ALA A 30 9.06 5.37 -2.10
N HIS A 31 9.26 6.45 -1.36
CA HIS A 31 8.16 7.30 -0.93
C HIS A 31 7.97 8.38 -2.00
N ILE A 32 6.83 8.38 -2.68
CA ILE A 32 6.50 9.36 -3.72
C ILE A 32 5.27 10.14 -3.24
N LEU A 33 5.42 11.43 -3.05
CA LEU A 33 4.36 12.35 -2.68
C LEU A 33 4.05 13.26 -3.88
N ILE A 34 2.82 13.19 -4.37
CA ILE A 34 2.32 14.04 -5.47
C ILE A 34 1.18 14.88 -4.92
N VAL A 35 1.31 16.21 -5.03
CA VAL A 35 0.28 17.14 -4.61
C VAL A 35 -0.54 17.54 -5.83
N LEU A 36 -1.82 17.18 -5.83
CA LEU A 36 -2.75 17.50 -6.91
C LEU A 36 -3.45 18.84 -6.67
N LEU A 37 -3.82 19.51 -7.77
CA LEU A 37 -4.73 20.65 -7.74
C LEU A 37 -6.05 20.23 -7.09
N ALA A 38 -6.72 21.14 -6.36
CA ALA A 38 -7.94 20.82 -5.62
C ALA A 38 -9.05 20.19 -6.49
N ALA A 39 -9.18 20.62 -7.75
CA ALA A 39 -10.15 20.10 -8.70
C ALA A 39 -9.86 18.65 -9.15
N ASP A 40 -8.60 18.22 -9.06
CA ASP A 40 -8.12 16.90 -9.48
C ASP A 40 -7.95 15.92 -8.30
N LYS A 41 -8.29 16.34 -7.07
CA LYS A 41 -8.15 15.47 -5.89
C LYS A 41 -9.14 14.30 -5.94
N PHE A 42 -8.65 13.13 -5.53
CA PHE A 42 -9.50 11.95 -5.33
C PHE A 42 -10.33 12.12 -4.04
N SER A 43 -11.55 12.62 -4.19
CA SER A 43 -12.45 12.90 -3.05
C SER A 43 -13.53 11.84 -2.84
N THR A 44 -13.62 10.81 -3.69
CA THR A 44 -14.58 9.71 -3.58
C THR A 44 -13.87 8.36 -3.60
N SER A 45 -14.46 7.36 -2.95
CA SER A 45 -13.99 5.98 -2.97
C SER A 45 -13.91 5.43 -4.41
N GLU A 46 -14.90 5.74 -5.25
CA GLU A 46 -14.94 5.35 -6.67
C GLU A 46 -13.78 5.94 -7.47
N HIS A 47 -13.38 7.17 -7.19
CA HIS A 47 -12.19 7.76 -7.82
C HIS A 47 -10.92 7.08 -7.32
N ILE A 48 -10.80 6.80 -6.02
CA ILE A 48 -9.63 6.13 -5.45
C ILE A 48 -9.47 4.71 -6.03
N ASP A 49 -10.56 3.95 -6.09
CA ASP A 49 -10.57 2.57 -6.59
C ASP A 49 -10.12 2.44 -8.06
N LYS A 50 -10.23 3.50 -8.86
CA LYS A 50 -9.74 3.52 -10.25
C LYS A 50 -8.22 3.58 -10.34
N PHE A 51 -7.56 4.14 -9.34
CA PHE A 51 -6.11 4.41 -9.37
C PHE A 51 -5.32 3.59 -8.34
N VAL A 52 -5.97 3.14 -7.26
CA VAL A 52 -5.35 2.43 -6.15
C VAL A 52 -5.89 1.01 -6.10
N CYS A 53 -5.02 0.04 -6.33
CA CYS A 53 -5.30 -1.38 -6.13
C CYS A 53 -4.10 -2.03 -5.42
N ALA A 54 -4.38 -3.05 -4.61
CA ALA A 54 -3.36 -3.91 -4.02
C ALA A 54 -3.71 -5.36 -4.36
N GLU A 55 -2.88 -5.99 -5.20
CA GLU A 55 -3.14 -7.34 -5.69
C GLU A 55 -2.02 -8.29 -5.28
N ILE A 56 -2.39 -9.53 -4.98
CA ILE A 56 -1.45 -10.65 -4.86
C ILE A 56 -1.34 -11.29 -6.26
N PRO A 57 -0.17 -11.27 -6.90
CA PRO A 57 0.01 -11.83 -8.24
C PRO A 57 -0.38 -13.32 -8.28
N SER A 58 -0.81 -13.81 -9.44
CA SER A 58 -1.08 -15.24 -9.64
C SER A 58 0.21 -16.06 -9.52
N SER A 59 0.17 -17.11 -8.71
CA SER A 59 1.28 -18.06 -8.57
C SER A 59 1.49 -18.93 -9.81
N ILE A 60 0.48 -19.01 -10.69
CA ILE A 60 0.55 -19.77 -11.95
C ILE A 60 1.11 -18.89 -13.07
N GLU A 61 0.62 -17.66 -13.21
CA GLU A 61 1.02 -16.77 -14.32
C GLU A 61 2.36 -16.10 -14.07
N ASN A 62 2.67 -15.76 -12.81
CA ASN A 62 3.93 -15.13 -12.45
C ASN A 62 4.40 -15.53 -11.04
N LEU A 63 4.90 -16.77 -10.93
CA LEU A 63 5.41 -17.34 -9.69
C LEU A 63 6.47 -16.44 -9.03
N ARG A 64 7.40 -15.89 -9.82
CA ARG A 64 8.49 -15.05 -9.28
C ARG A 64 7.93 -13.80 -8.58
N LEU A 65 6.98 -13.11 -9.22
CA LEU A 65 6.39 -11.91 -8.62
C LEU A 65 5.54 -12.28 -7.40
N HIS A 66 4.78 -13.38 -7.47
CA HIS A 66 4.02 -13.90 -6.34
C HIS A 66 4.92 -14.17 -5.13
N GLU A 67 6.05 -14.86 -5.31
CA GLU A 67 7.00 -15.17 -4.23
C GLU A 67 7.59 -13.89 -3.61
N ILE A 68 7.93 -12.90 -4.43
CA ILE A 68 8.47 -11.61 -3.94
C ILE A 68 7.40 -10.88 -3.11
N VAL A 69 6.17 -10.75 -3.62
CA VAL A 69 5.08 -10.07 -2.92
C VAL A 69 4.73 -10.81 -1.64
N ALA A 70 4.62 -12.13 -1.69
CA ALA A 70 4.32 -12.97 -0.53
C ALA A 70 5.38 -12.85 0.57
N LYS A 71 6.66 -12.86 0.20
CA LYS A 71 7.77 -12.78 1.14
C LYS A 71 7.97 -11.36 1.71
N CYS A 72 7.85 -10.34 0.86
CA CYS A 72 8.30 -8.99 1.18
C CYS A 72 7.17 -8.04 1.61
N LEU A 73 5.97 -8.18 1.03
CA LEU A 73 4.87 -7.23 1.20
C LEU A 73 3.74 -7.74 2.12
N MET A 74 3.58 -9.06 2.26
CA MET A 74 2.58 -9.62 3.19
C MET A 74 3.06 -9.59 4.65
N HIS A 75 2.11 -9.43 5.56
CA HIS A 75 2.39 -9.67 6.98
C HIS A 75 2.57 -11.18 7.19
N GLY A 76 3.71 -11.57 7.76
CA GLY A 76 3.93 -12.97 8.12
C GLY A 76 3.02 -13.41 9.28
N PRO A 77 2.94 -14.72 9.57
CA PRO A 77 2.20 -15.25 10.71
C PRO A 77 2.61 -14.54 12.01
N CYS A 78 1.61 -14.20 12.82
CA CYS A 78 1.75 -13.59 14.15
C CYS A 78 0.57 -14.02 15.02
N GLY A 79 0.51 -13.57 16.27
CA GLY A 79 -0.55 -13.98 17.18
C GLY A 79 -0.28 -15.38 17.73
N ILE A 80 -1.30 -16.22 17.73
CA ILE A 80 -1.23 -17.61 18.20
C ILE A 80 -0.31 -18.43 17.29
N ASP A 81 -0.35 -18.18 15.98
CA ASP A 81 0.43 -18.92 14.98
C ASP A 81 1.93 -18.63 15.08
N ASN A 82 2.32 -17.47 15.61
CA ASN A 82 3.70 -17.11 15.85
C ASN A 82 3.84 -16.06 16.96
N PRO A 83 3.84 -16.50 18.24
CA PRO A 83 3.97 -15.59 19.38
C PRO A 83 5.32 -14.86 19.44
N GLY A 84 6.35 -15.43 18.80
CA GLY A 84 7.70 -14.87 18.70
C GLY A 84 7.88 -13.85 17.57
N ALA A 85 6.84 -13.54 16.79
CA ALA A 85 6.97 -12.59 15.69
C ALA A 85 7.41 -11.20 16.21
N PRO A 86 8.29 -10.46 15.50
CA PRO A 86 8.77 -9.15 15.94
C PRO A 86 7.68 -8.07 16.15
N CYS A 87 6.48 -8.30 15.59
CA CYS A 87 5.33 -7.42 15.78
C CYS A 87 4.58 -7.67 17.10
N MET A 88 4.81 -8.80 17.77
CA MET A 88 4.10 -9.20 18.98
C MET A 88 4.59 -8.41 20.19
N LYS A 89 3.65 -7.90 20.98
CA LYS A 89 3.89 -7.26 22.27
C LYS A 89 2.74 -7.56 23.22
N ALA A 90 3.04 -8.09 24.41
CA ALA A 90 2.05 -8.45 25.42
C ALA A 90 0.92 -9.37 24.87
N GLY A 91 1.28 -10.35 24.04
CA GLY A 91 0.33 -11.30 23.45
C GLY A 91 -0.50 -10.75 22.28
N GLN A 92 -0.31 -9.49 21.88
CA GLN A 92 -1.04 -8.88 20.76
C GLN A 92 -0.09 -8.37 19.68
N CYS A 93 -0.51 -8.42 18.42
CA CYS A 93 0.23 -7.80 17.33
C CYS A 93 0.12 -6.27 17.43
N LYS A 94 1.23 -5.56 17.65
CA LYS A 94 1.26 -4.08 17.73
C LYS A 94 0.72 -3.40 16.46
N LYS A 95 0.73 -4.10 15.33
CA LYS A 95 0.21 -3.62 14.05
C LYS A 95 -1.27 -3.96 13.82
N MET A 96 -1.92 -4.63 14.78
CA MET A 96 -3.33 -5.03 14.75
C MET A 96 -3.66 -5.93 13.55
N PHE A 97 -2.88 -7.01 13.37
CA PHE A 97 -3.18 -8.06 12.39
C PHE A 97 -3.86 -9.27 13.06
N PRO A 98 -4.74 -10.00 12.33
CA PRO A 98 -5.20 -9.68 10.98
C PRO A 98 -6.11 -8.44 10.96
N LYS A 99 -6.07 -7.68 9.86
CA LYS A 99 -6.99 -6.55 9.65
C LYS A 99 -8.35 -7.11 9.23
N GLU A 100 -9.42 -6.44 9.63
CA GLU A 100 -10.76 -6.76 9.17
C GLU A 100 -10.85 -6.56 7.65
N PHE A 101 -11.40 -7.55 6.96
CA PHE A 101 -11.60 -7.50 5.51
C PHE A 101 -12.70 -6.49 5.16
N ARG A 102 -12.54 -5.80 4.04
CA ARG A 102 -13.48 -4.77 3.58
C ARG A 102 -13.88 -5.04 2.15
N THR A 103 -15.18 -4.96 1.88
CA THR A 103 -15.71 -5.12 0.52
C THR A 103 -15.70 -3.82 -0.28
N GLU A 104 -15.51 -2.69 0.39
CA GLU A 104 -15.54 -1.35 -0.19
C GLU A 104 -14.50 -0.42 0.43
N THR A 105 -13.99 0.49 -0.39
CA THR A 105 -13.11 1.56 0.07
C THR A 105 -13.92 2.61 0.82
N THR A 106 -13.51 2.91 2.06
CA THR A 106 -14.20 3.89 2.91
C THR A 106 -13.33 5.13 3.13
N MET A 107 -13.94 6.30 2.95
CA MET A 107 -13.34 7.58 3.31
C MET A 107 -13.42 7.73 4.83
N ASN A 108 -12.28 7.82 5.51
CA ASN A 108 -12.22 8.05 6.95
C ASN A 108 -12.00 9.55 7.23
N VAL A 109 -12.29 10.00 8.45
CA VAL A 109 -11.87 11.30 9.01
C VAL A 109 -10.33 11.39 9.09
N SER A 110 -9.65 10.25 9.11
CA SER A 110 -8.20 10.15 8.92
C SER A 110 -7.81 10.54 7.48
N VAL A 111 -6.60 11.07 7.32
CA VAL A 111 -6.04 11.60 6.06
C VAL A 111 -5.95 10.55 4.93
N TYR A 112 -6.11 9.26 5.24
CA TYR A 112 -6.00 8.16 4.28
C TYR A 112 -7.28 7.33 4.16
N PRO A 113 -7.71 7.00 2.93
CA PRO A 113 -8.82 6.08 2.72
C PRO A 113 -8.42 4.67 3.18
N LEU A 114 -9.42 3.87 3.55
CA LEU A 114 -9.22 2.48 3.90
C LEU A 114 -9.70 1.62 2.72
N PRO A 115 -8.77 1.02 1.94
CA PRO A 115 -9.11 0.31 0.73
C PRO A 115 -9.84 -1.01 1.03
N LYS A 116 -10.59 -1.48 0.03
CA LYS A 116 -11.06 -2.88 -0.05
C LYS A 116 -9.90 -3.86 -0.18
#